data_AF-A0A961JB41-F1
#
_entry.id   AF-A0A961JB41-F1
#
_cell.length_a   1.000
_cell.length_b   1.000
_cell.length_c   1.000
_cell.angle_alpha   90.00
_cell.angle_beta   90.00
_cell.angle_gamma   90.00
#
_symmetry.space_group_name_H-M   'P 1'
#
loop_
_entity.id
_entity.type
_entity.pdbx_description
1 polymer ?
#
loop_
_entity_poly.entity_id
_entity_poly.type
_entity_poly.pdbx_seq_one_letter_code
_entity_poly.pdbx_strand_id
1 'polypeptide(L)' 'KEVLDTMISLAEEGMTMLVVTHEMGFAQQVANRVIFMDAGQIVEQNEPTEFFNNPQSERTKLFLSQIL' A
#
# COMPACT_ATOMS: atom_id res chain seq x y z
N LYS A 1 -14.12 8.04 -5.72
CA LYS A 1 -14.78 6.73 -5.48
C LYS A 1 -14.88 5.94 -6.77
N GLU A 2 -15.51 6.45 -7.84
CA GLU A 2 -15.65 5.73 -9.13
C GLU A 2 -14.37 5.08 -9.69
N VAL A 3 -13.24 5.78 -9.66
CA VAL A 3 -11.94 5.22 -10.10
C VAL A 3 -11.46 4.07 -9.21
N LEU A 4 -11.56 4.23 -7.88
CA LEU A 4 -11.15 3.19 -6.94
C LEU A 4 -12.06 1.96 -7.05
N ASP A 5 -13.36 2.16 -7.22
CA ASP A 5 -14.33 1.07 -7.39
C ASP A 5 -14.00 0.25 -8.65
N THR A 6 -13.62 0.92 -9.74
CA THR A 6 -13.15 0.24 -10.97
C THR A 6 -11.85 -0.55 -10.71
N MET A 7 -10.90 0.04 -10.00
CA MET A 7 -9.63 -0.63 -9.67
C MET A 7 -9.83 -1.84 -8.75
N ILE A 8 -10.79 -1.78 -7.83
CA ILE A 8 -11.17 -2.90 -6.96
C ILE A 8 -11.75 -4.04 -7.81
N SER A 9 -12.71 -3.77 -8.70
CA SER A 9 -13.27 -4.79 -9.62
C SER A 9 -12.18 -5.50 -10.42
N LEU A 10 -11.25 -4.73 -10.98
CA LEU A 10 -10.12 -5.27 -11.74
C LEU A 10 -9.21 -6.17 -10.92
N ALA A 11 -8.97 -5.83 -9.65
CA ALA A 11 -8.21 -6.67 -8.73
C ALA A 11 -8.97 -7.96 -8.38
N GLU A 12 -10.28 -7.87 -8.13
CA GLU A 12 -11.15 -9.02 -7.84
C GLU A 12 -11.29 -9.98 -9.03
N GLU A 13 -11.22 -9.46 -10.26
CA GLU A 13 -11.17 -10.24 -11.51
C GLU A 13 -9.83 -10.97 -11.71
N GLY A 14 -8.85 -10.77 -10.82
CA GLY A 14 -7.55 -11.46 -10.84
C GLY A 14 -6.52 -10.80 -11.76
N MET A 15 -6.70 -9.53 -12.14
CA MET A 15 -5.68 -8.83 -12.90
C MET A 15 -4.43 -8.58 -12.05
N THR A 16 -3.25 -8.83 -12.62
CA THR A 16 -1.99 -8.43 -11.99
C THR A 16 -1.85 -6.92 -12.08
N MET A 17 -1.76 -6.24 -10.94
CA MET A 17 -1.72 -4.78 -10.86
C MET A 17 -0.48 -4.30 -10.10
N LEU A 18 0.18 -3.26 -10.64
CA LEU A 18 1.15 -2.45 -9.91
C LEU A 18 0.57 -1.05 -9.79
N VAL A 19 0.32 -0.62 -8.55
CA VAL A 19 -0.35 0.64 -8.26
C VAL A 19 0.56 1.51 -7.39
N VAL A 20 0.81 2.74 -7.84
CA VAL A 20 1.43 3.79 -7.02
C VAL A 20 0.30 4.66 -6.49
N THR A 21 0.12 4.70 -5.17
CA THR A 21 -1.00 5.41 -4.56
C THR A 21 -0.67 5.95 -3.17
N HIS A 22 -1.37 7.02 -2.78
CA HIS A 22 -1.43 7.52 -1.40
C HIS A 22 -2.76 7.17 -0.70
N GLU A 23 -3.66 6.47 -1.39
CA GLU A 23 -4.95 6.02 -0.86
C GLU A 23 -4.76 4.74 -0.04
N MET A 24 -4.41 4.89 1.25
CA MET A 24 -4.04 3.77 2.13
C MET A 24 -5.18 2.78 2.34
N GLY A 25 -6.43 3.24 2.40
CA GLY A 25 -7.60 2.36 2.54
C GLY A 25 -7.78 1.42 1.34
N PHE A 26 -7.50 1.91 0.13
CA PHE A 26 -7.47 1.07 -1.07
C PHE A 26 -6.34 0.04 -0.98
N ALA A 27 -5.13 0.46 -0.62
CA ALA A 27 -4.00 -0.44 -0.47
C ALA A 27 -4.24 -1.53 0.59
N GLN A 28 -4.87 -1.19 1.72
CA GLN A 28 -5.28 -2.16 2.75
C GLN A 28 -6.33 -3.15 2.26
N GLN A 29 -7.23 -2.72 1.37
CA GLN A 29 -8.35 -3.53 0.92
C GLN A 29 -7.98 -4.55 -0.16
N VAL A 30 -7.16 -4.16 -1.15
CA VAL A 30 -6.93 -5.00 -2.35
C VAL A 30 -5.49 -5.44 -2.57
N ALA A 31 -4.50 -4.80 -1.94
CA ALA A 31 -3.12 -5.16 -2.23
C ALA A 31 -2.75 -6.49 -1.58
N ASN A 32 -1.99 -7.32 -2.29
CA ASN A 32 -1.33 -8.48 -1.67
C ASN A 32 0.00 -8.07 -1.03
N ARG A 33 0.70 -7.09 -1.59
CA ARG A 33 1.97 -6.59 -1.06
C ARG A 33 2.00 -5.08 -1.14
N VAL A 34 2.50 -4.44 -0.09
CA VAL A 34 2.77 -3.01 -0.04
C VAL A 34 4.27 -2.80 -0.05
N ILE A 35 4.73 -1.85 -0.87
CA ILE A 35 6.15 -1.48 -0.97
C ILE A 35 6.26 0.00 -0.62
N PHE A 36 7.02 0.30 0.41
CA PHE A 36 7.43 1.66 0.72
C PHE A 36 8.80 1.96 0.12
N MET A 37 8.84 3.04 -0.65
CA MET A 37 10.05 3.53 -1.28
C MET A 37 10.37 4.94 -0.78
N ASP A 38 11.64 5.18 -0.49
CA ASP A 38 12.13 6.51 -0.13
C ASP A 38 13.60 6.64 -0.55
N ALA A 39 13.98 7.82 -1.05
CA ALA A 39 15.28 8.11 -1.65
C ALA A 39 15.72 7.10 -2.74
N GLY A 40 14.79 6.63 -3.58
CA GLY A 40 15.09 5.70 -4.68
C GLY A 40 15.38 4.27 -4.23
N GLN A 41 15.12 3.93 -2.97
CA GLN A 41 15.31 2.59 -2.41
C GLN A 41 14.00 2.00 -1.93
N ILE A 42 13.84 0.68 -2.03
CA ILE A 42 12.80 -0.05 -1.29
C ILE A 42 13.23 -0.10 0.16
N VAL A 43 12.51 0.63 1.01
CA VAL A 43 12.81 0.73 2.43
C VAL A 43 12.12 -0.38 3.20
N GLU A 44 10.89 -0.70 2.83
CA GLU A 44 10.12 -1.76 3.48
C GLU A 44 9.13 -2.36 2.48
N GLN A 45 8.88 -3.65 2.64
CA GLN A 45 7.86 -4.35 1.90
C GLN A 45 7.24 -5.42 2.79
N ASN A 46 5.91 -5.45 2.84
CA ASN A 46 5.18 -6.47 3.60
C ASN A 46 3.77 -6.69 3.06
N GLU A 47 3.05 -7.66 3.63
CA GLU A 47 1.59 -7.76 3.50
C GLU A 47 0.94 -6.50 4.11
N PRO A 48 -0.21 -6.03 3.61
CA PRO A 48 -0.79 -4.76 4.04
C PRO A 48 -0.99 -4.67 5.55
N THR A 49 -1.59 -5.68 6.17
CA THR A 49 -1.86 -5.70 7.61
C THR A 49 -0.60 -5.49 8.43
N GLU A 50 0.49 -6.18 8.07
CA GLU A 50 1.77 -6.07 8.78
C GLU A 50 2.45 -4.74 8.51
N PHE A 51 2.42 -4.28 7.26
CA PHE A 51 2.99 -3.00 6.85
C PHE A 51 2.35 -1.81 7.61
N PHE A 52 1.02 -1.79 7.76
CA PHE A 52 0.31 -0.68 8.38
C PHE A 52 0.26 -0.76 9.90
N ASN A 53 0.14 -1.96 10.48
CA ASN A 53 -0.04 -2.11 11.92
C ASN A 53 1.26 -2.40 12.67
N ASN A 54 2.25 -2.98 11.99
CA ASN A 54 3.54 -3.34 12.58
C ASN A 54 4.71 -3.01 11.63
N PRO A 55 4.84 -1.75 11.18
CA PRO A 55 5.96 -1.33 10.34
C PRO A 55 7.29 -1.56 11.08
N GLN A 56 8.27 -2.15 10.40
CA GLN A 56 9.56 -2.50 10.98
C GLN A 56 10.59 -1.38 10.84
N SER A 57 10.56 -0.64 9.73
CA SER A 57 11.51 0.44 9.48
C SER A 57 11.10 1.75 10.18
N GLU A 58 12.06 2.43 10.78
CA GLU A 58 11.85 3.76 11.39
C GLU A 58 11.37 4.79 10.36
N ARG A 59 11.82 4.70 9.09
CA ARG A 59 11.34 5.59 8.02
C ARG A 59 9.88 5.30 7.66
N THR A 60 9.48 4.03 7.63
CA THR A 60 8.08 3.65 7.39
C THR A 60 7.19 4.10 8.55
N LYS A 61 7.61 3.89 9.80
CA LYS A 61 6.90 4.39 11.00
C LYS A 61 6.70 5.91 10.94
N LEU A 62 7.76 6.64 10.61
CA LEU A 62 7.69 8.10 10.48
C LEU A 62 6.73 8.51 9.36
N PHE A 63 6.82 7.89 8.19
CA PHE A 63 5.92 8.13 7.07
C PHE A 63 4.46 7.89 7.44
N LEU A 64 4.14 6.74 8.04
CA LEU A 64 2.79 6.40 8.45
C LEU A 64 2.24 7.36 9.52
N SER A 65 3.08 7.83 10.45
CA SER A 65 2.68 8.80 11.50
C SER A 65 2.29 10.19 10.97
N GLN A 66 2.64 10.52 9.72
CA GLN A 66 2.30 11.80 9.10
C GLN A 66 1.02 11.72 8.26
N ILE A 67 0.54 10.51 7.97
CA ILE A 67 -0.53 10.25 7.00
C ILE A 67 -1.76 9.62 7.68
N LEU A 68 -1.54 8.84 8.75
CA LEU A 68 -2.56 8.29 9.64
C LEU A 68 -2.83 9.25 10.81
#